data_AF-C2E2W8-F1
#
_entry.id   AF-C2E2W8-F1
#
_cell.length_a   1.000
_cell.length_b   1.000
_cell.length_c   1.000
_cell.angle_alpha   90.00
_cell.angle_beta   90.00
_cell.angle_gamma   90.00
#
_symmetry.space_group_name_H-M   'P 1'
#
loop_
_entity.id
_entity.type
_entity.pdbx_description
1 polymer ?
#
loop_
_entity_poly.entity_id
_entity_poly.type
_entity_poly.pdbx_seq_one_letter_code
_entity_poly.pdbx_strand_id
1 'polypeptide(L)'
;MKSKNNKLMYVSAAVLAAGAVAGVNTQNAHAAEVQKQANKNAAQKTIDQNQKDSIQTQDQLNKAQTEHDDAVRKTSDAQANVLTADSNNQSAQNVLANAQDQLKTAQDAQAKAQASYDASYENNVKSAQNNVNKANADVQTTQEQVNVQNAKQAEALNNQKGQEAALKTNTETLNKTNEEISKTQGQVEQAQKTYDDVNKAYQPVKAELDKQAKEAQDAQKAAQENAKELTQAQNELKTEQDTANKAAETINNAQAKLNSDTEALNGAKSELSSKQKQASDLTSQRDQVAKDLQAAQTKMNTAKAELDADKDAVVNTMVMPQVYKDTVKKWSTKDHTDNYYKEMEAASWIGWTQNEYKHNEAEKNHMVDLKHMSRADQIELNKFGIDLINQLRRQIGVDPWTFNESALDFANAIADRYVKDDWDSDANHHDSEAINELAHKYGLHSAMHRDGSFSKSSQYYENMMTDRFGETEPTYAQAQQMVKDYPNFDLHKEAYNVSLTYSHSQDDYNNRLDDMDHLKNQVYNAIKRFVFNYNEWMHAYGILSQDFFDYSAKGKNYAAISFSAKPTPNHWGDDDLQLHFINVHESMVLDPKVFNVNANIPLDSHNSDADKQYSESLAQMN
;
A
#
# COMPACT_ATOMS: atom_id res chain seq x y z
N MET A 1 57.91 -44.82 -1.66
CA MET A 1 56.58 -45.36 -1.25
C MET A 1 55.69 -44.20 -0.85
N LYS A 2 54.47 -44.19 -1.41
CA LYS A 2 53.23 -43.46 -1.10
C LYS A 2 53.24 -42.30 -0.07
N SER A 3 52.92 -41.11 -0.59
CA SER A 3 51.76 -40.23 -0.27
C SER A 3 51.34 -40.02 1.19
N LYS A 4 51.17 -38.75 1.57
CA LYS A 4 49.92 -38.26 2.21
C LYS A 4 49.75 -36.74 2.04
N ASN A 5 48.98 -36.37 1.03
CA ASN A 5 48.28 -35.08 0.91
C ASN A 5 47.08 -35.08 1.85
N ASN A 6 47.00 -34.15 2.80
CA ASN A 6 45.76 -33.85 3.53
C ASN A 6 45.03 -32.72 2.81
N LYS A 7 44.03 -33.09 1.99
CA LYS A 7 42.94 -32.19 1.56
C LYS A 7 41.89 -32.16 2.68
N LEU A 8 41.69 -31.02 3.32
CA LEU A 8 40.46 -30.76 4.08
C LEU A 8 39.33 -30.49 3.07
N MET A 9 38.33 -31.38 3.06
CA MET A 9 37.08 -31.20 2.32
C MET A 9 36.11 -30.32 3.12
N TYR A 10 35.52 -29.35 2.43
CA TYR A 10 34.29 -28.68 2.82
C TYR A 10 33.14 -29.69 2.92
N VAL A 11 32.42 -29.70 4.04
CA VAL A 11 31.10 -30.31 4.17
C VAL A 11 30.15 -29.22 4.62
N SER A 12 29.20 -28.86 3.75
CA SER A 12 28.02 -28.09 4.13
C SER A 12 26.80 -28.88 3.66
N ALA A 13 26.05 -29.36 4.65
CA ALA A 13 24.89 -30.21 4.52
C ALA A 13 23.69 -29.44 3.98
N ALA A 14 23.01 -30.04 3.01
CA ALA A 14 21.66 -29.64 2.58
C ALA A 14 20.64 -30.20 3.58
N VAL A 15 19.70 -29.37 4.03
CA VAL A 15 18.46 -29.82 4.67
C VAL A 15 17.28 -29.25 3.87
N LEU A 16 16.55 -30.17 3.25
CA LEU A 16 15.22 -29.98 2.67
C LEU A 16 14.19 -29.94 3.79
N ALA A 17 13.26 -28.98 3.73
CA ALA A 17 11.96 -29.09 4.40
C ALA A 17 10.88 -28.46 3.52
N ALA A 18 9.97 -29.31 3.04
CA ALA A 18 8.72 -28.94 2.40
C ALA A 18 7.58 -29.07 3.42
N GLY A 19 6.66 -28.10 3.45
CA GLY A 19 5.46 -28.18 4.29
C GLY A 19 4.59 -26.92 4.28
N ALA A 20 3.47 -27.01 3.54
CA ALA A 20 2.18 -26.33 3.68
C ALA A 20 2.05 -24.80 3.78
N VAL A 21 1.18 -24.28 2.90
CA VAL A 21 0.74 -22.90 2.72
C VAL A 21 -0.26 -22.49 3.79
N ALA A 22 0.10 -21.57 4.69
CA ALA A 22 -0.79 -20.60 5.33
C ALA A 22 0.04 -19.56 6.14
N GLY A 23 -0.06 -18.28 5.78
CA GLY A 23 0.32 -17.14 6.63
C GLY A 23 1.82 -16.87 6.82
N VAL A 24 2.53 -16.45 5.79
CA VAL A 24 3.94 -16.02 5.90
C VAL A 24 4.09 -14.58 5.44
N ASN A 25 4.24 -13.65 6.39
CA ASN A 25 4.83 -12.34 6.15
C ASN A 25 5.25 -11.73 7.49
N THR A 26 6.42 -12.15 8.00
CA THR A 26 7.26 -11.42 8.99
C THR A 26 8.48 -12.22 9.44
N GLN A 27 8.47 -13.56 9.40
CA GLN A 27 9.60 -14.38 9.90
C GLN A 27 10.81 -14.50 8.95
N ASN A 28 10.62 -14.44 7.62
CA ASN A 28 11.75 -14.52 6.67
C ASN A 28 12.65 -13.27 6.64
N ALA A 29 12.13 -12.10 7.01
CA ALA A 29 12.91 -10.87 7.07
C ALA A 29 13.94 -10.89 8.23
N HIS A 30 13.58 -11.51 9.35
CA HIS A 30 14.44 -11.56 10.53
C HIS A 30 15.63 -12.52 10.35
N ALA A 31 15.43 -13.66 9.67
CA ALA A 31 16.50 -14.60 9.34
C ALA A 31 17.54 -14.00 8.36
N ALA A 32 17.10 -13.16 7.40
CA ALA A 32 17.99 -12.47 6.46
C ALA A 32 18.81 -11.35 7.13
N GLU A 33 18.23 -10.64 8.10
CA GLU A 33 18.89 -9.59 8.89
C GLU A 33 20.00 -10.19 9.80
N VAL A 34 19.71 -11.30 10.48
CA VAL A 34 20.66 -12.02 11.36
C VAL A 34 21.84 -12.59 10.55
N GLN A 35 21.59 -13.12 9.35
CA GLN A 35 22.64 -13.62 8.47
C GLN A 35 23.55 -12.50 7.93
N LYS A 36 23.01 -11.30 7.65
CA LYS A 36 23.79 -10.11 7.25
C LYS A 36 24.69 -9.59 8.37
N GLN A 37 24.20 -9.56 9.61
CA GLN A 37 24.99 -9.15 10.78
C GLN A 37 26.11 -10.15 11.09
N ALA A 38 25.85 -11.46 10.93
CA ALA A 38 26.88 -12.50 11.06
C ALA A 38 28.00 -12.36 10.01
N ASN A 39 27.65 -12.02 8.76
CA ASN A 39 28.62 -11.79 7.70
C ASN A 39 29.47 -10.52 7.94
N LYS A 40 28.88 -9.47 8.52
CA LYS A 40 29.61 -8.24 8.91
C LYS A 40 30.61 -8.49 10.04
N ASN A 41 30.23 -9.25 11.06
CA ASN A 41 31.12 -9.64 12.15
C ASN A 41 32.27 -10.57 11.67
N ALA A 42 31.99 -11.46 10.72
CA ALA A 42 33.01 -12.31 10.11
C ALA A 42 34.02 -11.48 9.27
N ALA A 43 33.55 -10.50 8.50
CA ALA A 43 34.42 -9.62 7.72
C ALA A 43 35.30 -8.72 8.61
N GLN A 44 34.77 -8.17 9.70
CA GLN A 44 35.54 -7.37 10.65
C GLN A 44 36.64 -8.18 11.33
N LYS A 45 36.35 -9.43 11.72
CA LYS A 45 37.33 -10.33 12.34
C LYS A 45 38.50 -10.67 11.40
N THR A 46 38.24 -10.76 10.10
CA THR A 46 39.28 -10.95 9.07
C THR A 46 40.13 -9.69 8.87
N ILE A 47 39.52 -8.49 8.92
CA ILE A 47 40.27 -7.22 8.88
C ILE A 47 41.21 -7.10 10.08
N ASP A 48 40.69 -7.35 11.28
CA ASP A 48 41.47 -7.23 12.52
C ASP A 48 42.65 -8.23 12.52
N GLN A 49 42.46 -9.42 11.95
CA GLN A 49 43.52 -10.41 11.79
C GLN A 49 44.57 -9.97 10.76
N ASN A 50 44.17 -9.48 9.58
CA ASN A 50 45.09 -8.99 8.56
C ASN A 50 45.89 -7.76 9.03
N GLN A 51 45.29 -6.91 9.86
CA GLN A 51 45.95 -5.74 10.44
C GLN A 51 47.00 -6.16 11.48
N LYS A 52 46.70 -7.20 12.26
CA LYS A 52 47.65 -7.82 13.21
C LYS A 52 48.81 -8.49 12.49
N ASP A 53 48.54 -9.21 11.41
CA ASP A 53 49.55 -9.90 10.60
C ASP A 53 50.47 -8.87 9.90
N SER A 54 49.92 -7.76 9.37
CA SER A 54 50.70 -6.66 8.79
C SER A 54 51.65 -5.98 9.79
N ILE A 55 51.19 -5.74 11.03
CA ILE A 55 52.04 -5.21 12.11
C ILE A 55 53.17 -6.20 12.43
N GLN A 56 52.85 -7.50 12.48
CA GLN A 56 53.81 -8.54 12.80
C GLN A 56 54.89 -8.69 11.70
N THR A 57 54.51 -8.57 10.43
CA THR A 57 55.45 -8.55 9.28
C THR A 57 56.31 -7.28 9.27
N GLN A 58 55.76 -6.12 9.66
CA GLN A 58 56.53 -4.87 9.78
C GLN A 58 57.60 -4.94 10.89
N ASP A 59 57.28 -5.59 12.03
CA ASP A 59 58.25 -5.81 13.11
C ASP A 59 59.37 -6.76 12.69
N GLN A 60 59.05 -7.81 11.92
CA GLN A 60 60.05 -8.71 11.36
C GLN A 60 60.97 -8.01 10.34
N LEU A 61 60.41 -7.10 9.52
CA LEU A 61 61.17 -6.28 8.58
C LEU A 61 62.16 -5.35 9.30
N ASN A 62 61.73 -4.70 10.38
CA ASN A 62 62.60 -3.84 11.20
C ASN A 62 63.75 -4.63 11.85
N LYS A 63 63.48 -5.87 12.27
CA LYS A 63 64.50 -6.78 12.82
C LYS A 63 65.51 -7.21 11.76
N ALA A 64 65.05 -7.63 10.57
CA ALA A 64 65.92 -7.99 9.45
C ALA A 64 66.78 -6.80 8.95
N GLN A 65 66.23 -5.58 8.95
CA GLN A 65 66.97 -4.35 8.65
C GLN A 65 68.09 -4.11 9.67
N THR A 66 67.81 -4.27 10.96
CA THR A 66 68.80 -4.12 12.04
C THR A 66 69.92 -5.15 11.93
N GLU A 67 69.59 -6.41 11.60
CA GLU A 67 70.55 -7.49 11.40
C GLU A 67 71.42 -7.28 10.14
N HIS A 68 70.84 -6.75 9.06
CA HIS A 68 71.58 -6.31 7.86
C HIS A 68 72.58 -5.19 8.19
N ASP A 69 72.14 -4.15 8.90
CA ASP A 69 72.99 -3.00 9.21
C ASP A 69 74.14 -3.38 10.19
N ASP A 70 73.90 -4.32 11.10
CA ASP A 70 74.95 -4.90 11.96
C ASP A 70 75.98 -5.72 11.17
N ALA A 71 75.53 -6.50 10.18
CA ALA A 71 76.41 -7.26 9.29
C ALA A 71 77.25 -6.36 8.37
N VAL A 72 76.67 -5.27 7.85
CA VAL A 72 77.39 -4.26 7.05
C VAL A 72 78.49 -3.59 7.89
N ARG A 73 78.17 -3.18 9.12
CA ARG A 73 79.14 -2.56 10.03
C ARG A 73 80.30 -3.51 10.36
N LYS A 74 80.01 -4.78 10.68
CA LYS A 74 81.03 -5.82 10.90
C LYS A 74 81.91 -6.05 9.67
N THR A 75 81.35 -5.93 8.47
CA THR A 75 82.11 -6.04 7.21
C THR A 75 83.06 -4.85 7.04
N SER A 76 82.64 -3.62 7.38
CA SER A 76 83.51 -2.44 7.37
C SER A 76 84.64 -2.54 8.39
N ASP A 77 84.36 -3.01 9.61
CA ASP A 77 85.38 -3.21 10.65
C ASP A 77 86.41 -4.29 10.23
N ALA A 78 85.95 -5.40 9.62
CA ALA A 78 86.82 -6.44 9.09
C ALA A 78 87.69 -5.95 7.92
N GLN A 79 87.14 -5.12 7.01
CA GLN A 79 87.92 -4.51 5.92
C GLN A 79 89.00 -3.55 6.43
N ALA A 80 88.74 -2.78 7.49
CA ALA A 80 89.73 -1.91 8.13
C ALA A 80 90.89 -2.72 8.75
N ASN A 81 90.59 -3.88 9.35
CA ASN A 81 91.59 -4.80 9.88
C ASN A 81 92.46 -5.42 8.78
N VAL A 82 91.86 -5.79 7.64
CA VAL A 82 92.60 -6.30 6.46
C VAL A 82 93.55 -5.24 5.88
N LEU A 83 93.11 -3.98 5.76
CA LEU A 83 93.96 -2.87 5.31
C LEU A 83 95.15 -2.63 6.25
N THR A 84 94.92 -2.75 7.56
CA THR A 84 95.97 -2.65 8.57
C THR A 84 96.97 -3.80 8.48
N ALA A 85 96.50 -5.03 8.26
CA ALA A 85 97.34 -6.21 8.06
C ALA A 85 98.15 -6.15 6.75
N ASP A 86 97.56 -5.63 5.66
CA ASP A 86 98.26 -5.46 4.37
C ASP A 86 99.37 -4.40 4.45
N SER A 87 99.14 -3.30 5.18
CA SER A 87 100.16 -2.29 5.46
C SER A 87 101.36 -2.85 6.25
N ASN A 88 101.07 -3.71 7.25
CA ASN A 88 102.10 -4.43 8.00
C ASN A 88 102.87 -5.43 7.12
N ASN A 89 102.18 -6.12 6.20
CA ASN A 89 102.79 -7.06 5.26
C ASN A 89 103.70 -6.36 4.24
N GLN A 90 103.30 -5.21 3.68
CA GLN A 90 104.16 -4.39 2.82
C GLN A 90 105.40 -3.90 3.56
N SER A 91 105.25 -3.51 4.83
CA SER A 91 106.40 -3.12 5.67
C SER A 91 107.37 -4.27 5.90
N ALA A 92 106.88 -5.49 6.15
CA ALA A 92 107.70 -6.69 6.31
C ALA A 92 108.38 -7.13 5.00
N GLN A 93 107.70 -7.00 3.85
CA GLN A 93 108.30 -7.26 2.53
C GLN A 93 109.46 -6.31 2.21
N ASN A 94 109.33 -5.03 2.57
CA ASN A 94 110.42 -4.06 2.42
C ASN A 94 111.62 -4.39 3.31
N VAL A 95 111.39 -4.89 4.53
CA VAL A 95 112.47 -5.37 5.42
C VAL A 95 113.13 -6.63 4.87
N LEU A 96 112.36 -7.57 4.31
CA LEU A 96 112.88 -8.79 3.69
C LEU A 96 113.73 -8.47 2.44
N ALA A 97 113.28 -7.56 1.59
CA ALA A 97 114.03 -7.11 0.42
C ALA A 97 115.37 -6.45 0.81
N ASN A 98 115.36 -5.59 1.84
CA ASN A 98 116.59 -5.01 2.39
C ASN A 98 117.55 -6.06 2.97
N ALA A 99 117.05 -7.08 3.66
CA ALA A 99 117.86 -8.17 4.18
C ALA A 99 118.45 -9.06 3.06
N GLN A 100 117.68 -9.28 1.98
CA GLN A 100 118.16 -9.98 0.77
C GLN A 100 119.28 -9.18 0.06
N ASP A 101 119.15 -7.86 -0.04
CA ASP A 101 120.19 -7.00 -0.61
C ASP A 101 121.45 -6.96 0.26
N GLN A 102 121.30 -6.96 1.59
CA GLN A 102 122.43 -7.07 2.52
C GLN A 102 123.13 -8.43 2.43
N LEU A 103 122.37 -9.53 2.33
CA LEU A 103 122.90 -10.88 2.12
C LEU A 103 123.66 -10.99 0.79
N LYS A 104 123.10 -10.43 -0.28
CA LYS A 104 123.74 -10.38 -1.59
C LYS A 104 125.01 -9.52 -1.56
N THR A 105 125.00 -8.38 -0.87
CA THR A 105 126.18 -7.54 -0.67
C THR A 105 127.28 -8.27 0.12
N ALA A 106 126.89 -9.06 1.13
CA ALA A 106 127.82 -9.88 1.91
C ALA A 106 128.38 -11.07 1.09
N GLN A 107 127.56 -11.71 0.26
CA GLN A 107 128.00 -12.75 -0.69
C GLN A 107 128.94 -12.19 -1.77
N ASP A 108 128.66 -11.00 -2.29
CA ASP A 108 129.51 -10.30 -3.27
C ASP A 108 130.85 -9.88 -2.61
N ALA A 109 130.85 -9.50 -1.33
CA ALA A 109 132.07 -9.22 -0.56
C ALA A 109 132.89 -10.49 -0.24
N GLN A 110 132.23 -11.62 0.09
CA GLN A 110 132.87 -12.92 0.29
C GLN A 110 133.51 -13.43 -1.01
N ALA A 111 132.81 -13.30 -2.15
CA ALA A 111 133.34 -13.67 -3.46
C ALA A 111 134.54 -12.80 -3.87
N LYS A 112 134.55 -11.50 -3.54
CA LYS A 112 135.70 -10.60 -3.72
C LYS A 112 136.91 -10.96 -2.83
N ALA A 113 136.66 -11.37 -1.59
CA ALA A 113 137.71 -11.81 -0.68
C ALA A 113 138.32 -13.14 -1.13
N GLN A 114 137.49 -14.09 -1.60
CA GLN A 114 137.95 -15.36 -2.18
C GLN A 114 138.71 -15.15 -3.50
N ALA A 115 138.27 -14.24 -4.37
CA ALA A 115 138.97 -13.90 -5.61
C ALA A 115 140.31 -13.18 -5.39
N SER A 116 140.48 -12.46 -4.26
CA SER A 116 141.75 -11.82 -3.87
C SER A 116 142.77 -12.83 -3.33
N TYR A 117 142.30 -13.98 -2.82
CA TYR A 117 143.13 -15.10 -2.37
C TYR A 117 143.72 -15.90 -3.57
N ASP A 118 142.94 -16.12 -4.64
CA ASP A 118 143.35 -16.96 -5.78
C ASP A 118 144.15 -16.22 -6.88
N ALA A 119 144.08 -14.89 -6.97
CA ALA A 119 144.61 -14.15 -8.12
C ALA A 119 145.95 -13.39 -7.92
N SER A 120 146.58 -13.40 -6.73
CA SER A 120 147.80 -12.57 -6.56
C SER A 120 148.88 -13.04 -5.58
N TYR A 121 148.63 -14.02 -4.69
CA TYR A 121 149.57 -14.28 -3.58
C TYR A 121 150.24 -15.67 -3.55
N GLU A 122 149.64 -16.75 -4.06
CA GLU A 122 150.31 -18.07 -4.08
C GLU A 122 151.49 -18.13 -5.07
N ASN A 123 151.39 -17.39 -6.19
CA ASN A 123 152.44 -17.32 -7.22
C ASN A 123 153.64 -16.45 -6.81
N ASN A 124 153.42 -15.41 -6.00
CA ASN A 124 154.47 -14.47 -5.62
C ASN A 124 155.35 -14.98 -4.45
N VAL A 125 154.80 -15.75 -3.51
CA VAL A 125 155.58 -16.38 -2.42
C VAL A 125 156.48 -17.52 -2.94
N LYS A 126 155.99 -18.35 -3.87
CA LYS A 126 156.80 -19.39 -4.55
C LYS A 126 157.94 -18.79 -5.40
N SER A 127 157.71 -17.64 -6.03
CA SER A 127 158.72 -16.93 -6.82
C SER A 127 159.81 -16.28 -5.96
N ALA A 128 159.45 -15.69 -4.81
CA ALA A 128 160.40 -15.09 -3.87
C ALA A 128 161.32 -16.14 -3.20
N GLN A 129 160.79 -17.32 -2.85
CA GLN A 129 161.58 -18.40 -2.24
C GLN A 129 162.65 -18.97 -3.20
N ASN A 130 162.35 -19.04 -4.50
CA ASN A 130 163.28 -19.54 -5.52
C ASN A 130 164.43 -18.56 -5.83
N ASN A 131 164.19 -17.24 -5.72
CA ASN A 131 165.21 -16.22 -5.97
C ASN A 131 166.24 -16.12 -4.84
N VAL A 132 165.84 -16.35 -3.58
CA VAL A 132 166.75 -16.42 -2.42
C VAL A 132 167.72 -17.61 -2.55
N ASN A 133 167.24 -18.77 -3.00
CA ASN A 133 168.07 -19.96 -3.16
C ASN A 133 169.12 -19.81 -4.28
N LYS A 134 168.80 -19.06 -5.35
CA LYS A 134 169.71 -18.80 -6.47
C LYS A 134 170.82 -17.79 -6.10
N ALA A 135 170.48 -16.76 -5.32
CA ALA A 135 171.44 -15.78 -4.83
C ALA A 135 172.46 -16.37 -3.83
N ASN A 136 172.08 -17.40 -3.06
CA ASN A 136 172.99 -18.12 -2.17
C ASN A 136 174.00 -19.02 -2.90
N ALA A 137 173.71 -19.47 -4.13
CA ALA A 137 174.59 -20.34 -4.91
C ALA A 137 175.73 -19.57 -5.61
N ASP A 138 175.48 -18.33 -6.06
CA ASP A 138 176.46 -17.50 -6.78
C ASP A 138 177.55 -16.89 -5.87
N VAL A 139 177.32 -16.87 -4.54
CA VAL A 139 178.29 -16.40 -3.52
C VAL A 139 179.37 -17.46 -3.21
N GLN A 140 179.17 -18.71 -3.63
CA GLN A 140 180.02 -19.83 -3.25
C GLN A 140 181.03 -20.24 -4.32
N THR A 141 181.93 -19.32 -4.71
CA THR A 141 183.27 -19.67 -5.26
C THR A 141 183.23 -19.96 -6.78
N THR A 142 183.94 -19.22 -7.64
CA THR A 142 185.41 -19.24 -7.65
C THR A 142 186.08 -17.92 -7.29
N GLN A 143 186.55 -17.92 -6.05
CA GLN A 143 187.52 -17.06 -5.41
C GLN A 143 188.96 -17.46 -5.81
N GLU A 144 189.29 -17.47 -7.11
CA GLU A 144 190.69 -17.45 -7.54
C GLU A 144 191.08 -16.01 -7.92
N GLN A 145 191.17 -15.21 -6.85
CA GLN A 145 191.99 -14.00 -6.65
C GLN A 145 191.73 -12.82 -7.62
N VAL A 146 190.85 -11.89 -7.25
CA VAL A 146 191.04 -10.79 -6.26
C VAL A 146 191.95 -9.65 -6.77
N ASN A 147 191.31 -8.78 -7.56
CA ASN A 147 191.36 -7.32 -7.46
C ASN A 147 189.98 -6.81 -7.96
N VAL A 148 189.01 -6.63 -7.06
CA VAL A 148 188.59 -5.31 -6.54
C VAL A 148 187.95 -4.45 -7.64
N GLN A 149 186.66 -4.62 -7.95
CA GLN A 149 185.46 -4.25 -7.16
C GLN A 149 185.32 -2.77 -6.82
N ASN A 150 184.18 -2.18 -7.20
CA ASN A 150 183.43 -1.31 -6.29
C ASN A 150 181.95 -1.06 -6.65
N ALA A 151 181.41 -1.55 -7.78
CA ALA A 151 180.01 -1.25 -8.14
C ALA A 151 178.96 -2.31 -7.71
N LYS A 152 179.31 -3.61 -7.60
CA LYS A 152 178.30 -4.69 -7.47
C LYS A 152 177.92 -5.11 -6.04
N GLN A 153 178.73 -4.80 -5.03
CA GLN A 153 178.47 -5.23 -3.64
C GLN A 153 177.37 -4.39 -2.95
N ALA A 154 177.24 -3.11 -3.30
CA ALA A 154 176.24 -2.22 -2.73
C ALA A 154 174.81 -2.55 -3.19
N GLU A 155 174.66 -3.07 -4.42
CA GLU A 155 173.35 -3.42 -5.00
C GLU A 155 172.76 -4.69 -4.36
N ALA A 156 173.61 -5.69 -4.06
CA ALA A 156 173.19 -6.95 -3.45
C ALA A 156 172.72 -6.79 -1.99
N LEU A 157 173.38 -5.93 -1.20
CA LEU A 157 173.02 -5.71 0.21
C LEU A 157 171.70 -4.95 0.39
N ASN A 158 171.38 -4.02 -0.53
CA ASN A 158 170.14 -3.23 -0.46
C ASN A 158 168.90 -4.08 -0.83
N ASN A 159 169.05 -5.02 -1.76
CA ASN A 159 167.95 -5.92 -2.14
C ASN A 159 167.55 -6.90 -1.03
N GLN A 160 168.51 -7.41 -0.24
CA GLN A 160 168.23 -8.32 0.87
C GLN A 160 167.36 -7.65 1.97
N LYS A 161 167.72 -6.43 2.39
CA LYS A 161 166.95 -5.68 3.40
C LYS A 161 165.54 -5.31 2.93
N GLY A 162 165.36 -5.01 1.65
CA GLY A 162 164.04 -4.74 1.07
C GLY A 162 163.10 -5.95 1.14
N GLN A 163 163.62 -7.16 0.98
CA GLN A 163 162.80 -8.38 0.99
C GLN A 163 162.45 -8.88 2.40
N GLU A 164 163.33 -8.71 3.39
CA GLU A 164 163.01 -9.03 4.80
C GLU A 164 161.89 -8.13 5.36
N ALA A 165 161.89 -6.83 5.01
CA ALA A 165 160.83 -5.90 5.40
C ALA A 165 159.47 -6.25 4.76
N ALA A 166 159.49 -6.74 3.52
CA ALA A 166 158.29 -7.21 2.82
C ALA A 166 157.71 -8.48 3.46
N LEU A 167 158.57 -9.42 3.88
CA LEU A 167 158.14 -10.67 4.52
C LEU A 167 157.42 -10.40 5.86
N LYS A 168 157.99 -9.52 6.70
CA LYS A 168 157.40 -9.18 8.00
C LYS A 168 156.02 -8.50 7.86
N THR A 169 155.90 -7.56 6.92
CA THR A 169 154.64 -6.85 6.64
C THR A 169 153.55 -7.80 6.15
N ASN A 170 153.91 -8.82 5.37
CA ASN A 170 152.96 -9.79 4.84
C ASN A 170 152.47 -10.77 5.92
N THR A 171 153.31 -11.18 6.87
CA THR A 171 152.89 -12.03 7.99
C THR A 171 151.93 -11.31 8.94
N GLU A 172 152.16 -10.03 9.23
CA GLU A 172 151.24 -9.21 10.05
C GLU A 172 149.89 -8.97 9.36
N THR A 173 149.88 -8.89 8.03
CA THR A 173 148.64 -8.75 7.23
C THR A 173 147.84 -10.06 7.21
N LEU A 174 148.49 -11.22 7.07
CA LEU A 174 147.84 -12.53 7.05
C LEU A 174 147.04 -12.81 8.34
N ASN A 175 147.60 -12.45 9.49
CA ASN A 175 146.95 -12.66 10.78
C ASN A 175 145.70 -11.78 10.94
N LYS A 176 145.73 -10.52 10.48
CA LYS A 176 144.55 -9.64 10.49
C LYS A 176 143.43 -10.16 9.60
N THR A 177 143.76 -10.72 8.43
CA THR A 177 142.77 -11.29 7.52
C THR A 177 142.08 -12.52 8.11
N ASN A 178 142.80 -13.37 8.86
CA ASN A 178 142.20 -14.52 9.54
C ASN A 178 141.24 -14.11 10.68
N GLU A 179 141.53 -13.02 11.40
CA GLU A 179 140.62 -12.46 12.39
C GLU A 179 139.34 -11.89 11.73
N GLU A 180 139.45 -11.22 10.58
CA GLU A 180 138.30 -10.70 9.83
C GLU A 180 137.40 -11.82 9.26
N ILE A 181 137.97 -12.92 8.77
CA ILE A 181 137.20 -14.09 8.28
C ILE A 181 136.37 -14.71 9.41
N SER A 182 136.97 -14.91 10.58
CA SER A 182 136.28 -15.49 11.75
C SER A 182 135.13 -14.59 12.23
N LYS A 183 135.33 -13.27 12.20
CA LYS A 183 134.30 -12.29 12.56
C LYS A 183 133.14 -12.29 11.56
N THR A 184 133.44 -12.51 10.28
CA THR A 184 132.44 -12.55 9.21
C THR A 184 131.63 -13.86 9.24
N GLN A 185 132.25 -15.00 9.58
CA GLN A 185 131.54 -16.26 9.79
C GLN A 185 130.51 -16.18 10.93
N GLY A 186 130.85 -15.55 12.06
CA GLY A 186 129.90 -15.32 13.15
C GLY A 186 128.73 -14.40 12.78
N GLN A 187 128.94 -13.44 11.87
CA GLN A 187 127.88 -12.57 11.37
C GLN A 187 126.90 -13.30 10.43
N VAL A 188 127.39 -14.26 9.63
CA VAL A 188 126.55 -15.08 8.75
C VAL A 188 125.62 -16.01 9.55
N GLU A 189 126.13 -16.66 10.60
CA GLU A 189 125.30 -17.52 11.46
C GLU A 189 124.21 -16.72 12.20
N GLN A 190 124.54 -15.51 12.68
CA GLN A 190 123.59 -14.63 13.33
C GLN A 190 122.49 -14.14 12.36
N ALA A 191 122.84 -13.85 11.11
CA ALA A 191 121.89 -13.45 10.08
C ALA A 191 120.96 -14.61 9.66
N GLN A 192 121.50 -15.82 9.51
CA GLN A 192 120.71 -17.02 9.19
C GLN A 192 119.69 -17.32 10.28
N LYS A 193 120.10 -17.24 11.55
CA LYS A 193 119.20 -17.43 12.70
C LYS A 193 118.09 -16.36 12.75
N THR A 194 118.42 -15.12 12.42
CA THR A 194 117.43 -14.03 12.35
C THR A 194 116.39 -14.26 11.24
N TYR A 195 116.82 -14.75 10.07
CA TYR A 195 115.91 -15.12 8.98
C TYR A 195 114.96 -16.24 9.38
N ASP A 196 115.46 -17.30 10.02
CA ASP A 196 114.64 -18.43 10.46
C ASP A 196 113.63 -18.02 11.54
N ASP A 197 114.04 -17.19 12.52
CA ASP A 197 113.17 -16.67 13.58
C ASP A 197 112.06 -15.75 12.99
N VAL A 198 112.37 -14.92 11.99
CA VAL A 198 111.38 -14.08 11.29
C VAL A 198 110.43 -14.89 10.41
N ASN A 199 110.93 -15.89 9.67
CA ASN A 199 110.09 -16.74 8.84
C ASN A 199 109.10 -17.55 9.70
N LYS A 200 109.53 -18.00 10.88
CA LYS A 200 108.67 -18.70 11.85
C LYS A 200 107.60 -17.76 12.44
N ALA A 201 107.92 -16.49 12.64
CA ALA A 201 106.95 -15.48 13.07
C ALA A 201 105.97 -15.03 11.96
N TYR A 202 106.36 -15.12 10.69
CA TYR A 202 105.52 -14.76 9.54
C TYR A 202 104.36 -15.74 9.28
N GLN A 203 104.58 -17.05 9.49
CA GLN A 203 103.56 -18.08 9.25
C GLN A 203 102.23 -17.86 10.01
N PRO A 204 102.21 -17.57 11.34
CA PRO A 204 100.95 -17.27 12.04
C PRO A 204 100.29 -15.96 11.57
N VAL A 205 101.07 -14.97 11.12
CA VAL A 205 100.53 -13.71 10.56
C VAL A 205 99.83 -13.97 9.23
N LYS A 206 100.41 -14.82 8.36
CA LYS A 206 99.79 -15.22 7.10
C LYS A 206 98.50 -16.04 7.32
N ALA A 207 98.50 -16.94 8.31
CA ALA A 207 97.32 -17.70 8.68
C ALA A 207 96.17 -16.82 9.23
N GLU A 208 96.49 -15.80 10.04
CA GLU A 208 95.48 -14.85 10.53
C GLU A 208 94.93 -13.96 9.40
N LEU A 209 95.76 -13.55 8.42
CA LEU A 209 95.28 -12.83 7.24
C LEU A 209 94.29 -13.67 6.41
N ASP A 210 94.60 -14.95 6.18
CA ASP A 210 93.74 -15.85 5.41
C ASP A 210 92.42 -16.14 6.16
N LYS A 211 92.45 -16.20 7.49
CA LYS A 211 91.25 -16.33 8.33
C LYS A 211 90.37 -15.07 8.28
N GLN A 212 90.96 -13.88 8.45
CA GLN A 212 90.24 -12.60 8.38
C GLN A 212 89.63 -12.36 6.99
N ALA A 213 90.33 -12.74 5.92
CA ALA A 213 89.81 -12.68 4.56
C ALA A 213 88.58 -13.61 4.36
N LYS A 214 88.59 -14.79 4.99
CA LYS A 214 87.46 -15.72 4.95
C LYS A 214 86.26 -15.21 5.74
N GLU A 215 86.49 -14.65 6.94
CA GLU A 215 85.44 -14.03 7.77
C GLU A 215 84.78 -12.84 7.06
N ALA A 216 85.55 -12.00 6.35
CA ALA A 216 85.01 -10.90 5.55
C ALA A 216 84.16 -11.38 4.36
N GLN A 217 84.57 -12.47 3.71
CA GLN A 217 83.81 -13.06 2.60
C GLN A 217 82.48 -13.67 3.08
N ASP A 218 82.50 -14.34 4.23
CA ASP A 218 81.30 -14.94 4.82
C ASP A 218 80.33 -13.84 5.33
N ALA A 219 80.84 -12.75 5.91
CA ALA A 219 80.04 -11.58 6.28
C ALA A 219 79.40 -10.89 5.06
N GLN A 220 80.15 -10.76 3.95
CA GLN A 220 79.62 -10.21 2.70
C GLN A 220 78.50 -11.08 2.12
N LYS A 221 78.64 -12.41 2.20
CA LYS A 221 77.60 -13.34 1.74
C LYS A 221 76.34 -13.24 2.60
N ALA A 222 76.47 -13.16 3.92
CA ALA A 222 75.35 -12.97 4.84
C ALA A 222 74.61 -11.63 4.58
N ALA A 223 75.34 -10.55 4.31
CA ALA A 223 74.73 -9.27 3.96
C ALA A 223 73.92 -9.33 2.65
N GLN A 224 74.41 -10.07 1.65
CA GLN A 224 73.70 -10.28 0.39
C GLN A 224 72.46 -11.17 0.54
N GLU A 225 72.49 -12.18 1.41
CA GLU A 225 71.34 -13.03 1.73
C GLU A 225 70.26 -12.22 2.49
N ASN A 226 70.65 -11.46 3.51
CA ASN A 226 69.74 -10.59 4.27
C ASN A 226 69.09 -9.50 3.39
N ALA A 227 69.82 -8.94 2.41
CA ALA A 227 69.25 -7.96 1.47
C ALA A 227 68.16 -8.57 0.57
N LYS A 228 68.27 -9.85 0.20
CA LYS A 228 67.23 -10.56 -0.57
C LYS A 228 66.00 -10.83 0.29
N GLU A 229 66.19 -11.27 1.53
CA GLU A 229 65.09 -11.50 2.48
C GLU A 229 64.35 -10.19 2.81
N LEU A 230 65.08 -9.09 3.00
CA LEU A 230 64.50 -7.76 3.20
C LEU A 230 63.64 -7.33 2.00
N THR A 231 64.14 -7.52 0.77
CA THR A 231 63.40 -7.20 -0.45
C THR A 231 62.15 -8.05 -0.60
N GLN A 232 62.22 -9.34 -0.23
CA GLN A 232 61.08 -10.24 -0.25
C GLN A 232 60.01 -9.80 0.77
N ALA A 233 60.41 -9.49 2.01
CA ALA A 233 59.51 -9.02 3.05
C ALA A 233 58.85 -7.67 2.70
N GLN A 234 59.56 -6.76 2.04
CA GLN A 234 58.99 -5.50 1.53
C GLN A 234 57.90 -5.74 0.46
N ASN A 235 58.13 -6.70 -0.43
CA ASN A 235 57.14 -7.07 -1.46
C ASN A 235 55.91 -7.74 -0.84
N GLU A 236 56.11 -8.65 0.11
CA GLU A 236 55.02 -9.31 0.84
C GLU A 236 54.18 -8.29 1.62
N LEU A 237 54.81 -7.34 2.32
CA LEU A 237 54.12 -6.25 3.01
C LEU A 237 53.27 -5.39 2.04
N LYS A 238 53.82 -5.07 0.86
CA LYS A 238 53.10 -4.31 -0.16
C LYS A 238 51.89 -5.09 -0.69
N THR A 239 52.03 -6.40 -0.94
CA THR A 239 50.92 -7.26 -1.36
C THR A 239 49.81 -7.33 -0.31
N GLU A 240 50.19 -7.40 0.97
CA GLU A 240 49.22 -7.44 2.08
C GLU A 240 48.49 -6.11 2.24
N GLN A 241 49.19 -4.99 2.09
CA GLN A 241 48.58 -3.64 2.06
C GLN A 241 47.61 -3.46 0.89
N ASP A 242 48.01 -3.89 -0.32
CA ASP A 242 47.14 -3.84 -1.51
C ASP A 242 45.89 -4.71 -1.33
N THR A 243 46.04 -5.88 -0.71
CA THR A 243 44.93 -6.80 -0.39
C THR A 243 43.98 -6.20 0.66
N ALA A 244 44.52 -5.59 1.71
CA ALA A 244 43.74 -4.92 2.75
C ALA A 244 42.94 -3.73 2.20
N ASN A 245 43.55 -2.92 1.35
CA ASN A 245 42.88 -1.80 0.68
C ASN A 245 41.72 -2.28 -0.20
N LYS A 246 41.92 -3.38 -0.94
CA LYS A 246 40.88 -3.96 -1.80
C LYS A 246 39.73 -4.58 -1.01
N ALA A 247 40.02 -5.16 0.14
CA ALA A 247 39.01 -5.64 1.07
C ALA A 247 38.19 -4.47 1.65
N ALA A 248 38.84 -3.37 2.02
CA ALA A 248 38.18 -2.16 2.52
C ALA A 248 37.25 -1.54 1.46
N GLU A 249 37.69 -1.42 0.21
CA GLU A 249 36.83 -0.97 -0.90
C GLU A 249 35.62 -1.88 -1.10
N THR A 250 35.83 -3.20 -1.06
CA THR A 250 34.74 -4.19 -1.19
C THR A 250 33.71 -4.03 -0.07
N ILE A 251 34.16 -3.80 1.17
CA ILE A 251 33.29 -3.60 2.32
C ILE A 251 32.54 -2.28 2.23
N ASN A 252 33.20 -1.19 1.83
CA ASN A 252 32.55 0.10 1.62
C ASN A 252 31.47 0.02 0.54
N ASN A 253 31.75 -0.66 -0.57
CA ASN A 253 30.77 -0.91 -1.63
C ASN A 253 29.60 -1.78 -1.16
N ALA A 254 29.88 -2.84 -0.38
CA ALA A 254 28.84 -3.68 0.22
C ALA A 254 27.97 -2.91 1.23
N GLN A 255 28.56 -2.02 2.01
CA GLN A 255 27.84 -1.17 2.97
C GLN A 255 26.98 -0.11 2.27
N ALA A 256 27.49 0.51 1.20
CA ALA A 256 26.71 1.42 0.37
C ALA A 256 25.51 0.71 -0.28
N LYS A 257 25.74 -0.50 -0.83
CA LYS A 257 24.66 -1.33 -1.37
C LYS A 257 23.66 -1.76 -0.29
N LEU A 258 24.12 -2.09 0.91
CA LEU A 258 23.26 -2.44 2.04
C LEU A 258 22.34 -1.26 2.43
N ASN A 259 22.89 -0.04 2.48
CA ASN A 259 22.11 1.16 2.78
C ASN A 259 21.05 1.41 1.69
N SER A 260 21.44 1.33 0.41
CA SER A 260 20.51 1.46 -0.72
C SER A 260 19.42 0.39 -0.72
N ASP A 261 19.77 -0.88 -0.47
CA ASP A 261 18.80 -1.98 -0.34
C ASP A 261 17.85 -1.75 0.85
N THR A 262 18.33 -1.13 1.94
CA THR A 262 17.52 -0.80 3.13
C THR A 262 16.53 0.32 2.85
N GLU A 263 16.96 1.38 2.16
CA GLU A 263 16.08 2.46 1.70
C GLU A 263 15.02 1.93 0.74
N ALA A 264 15.41 1.07 -0.22
CA ALA A 264 14.49 0.43 -1.14
C ALA A 264 13.46 -0.46 -0.41
N LEU A 265 13.89 -1.22 0.59
CA LEU A 265 12.99 -2.04 1.43
C LEU A 265 11.99 -1.18 2.22
N ASN A 266 12.44 -0.05 2.77
CA ASN A 266 11.56 0.88 3.49
C ASN A 266 10.55 1.55 2.54
N GLY A 267 10.98 1.90 1.32
CA GLY A 267 10.10 2.35 0.25
C GLY A 267 9.03 1.32 -0.09
N ALA A 268 9.44 0.07 -0.33
CA ALA A 268 8.53 -1.04 -0.63
C ALA A 268 7.55 -1.34 0.51
N LYS A 269 7.98 -1.24 1.79
CA LYS A 269 7.08 -1.37 2.96
C LYS A 269 6.03 -0.26 3.01
N SER A 270 6.43 0.97 2.72
CA SER A 270 5.54 2.12 2.69
C SER A 270 4.51 1.98 1.57
N GLU A 271 4.95 1.54 0.39
CA GLU A 271 4.07 1.27 -0.75
C GLU A 271 3.10 0.11 -0.46
N LEU A 272 3.57 -0.97 0.18
CA LEU A 272 2.71 -2.08 0.61
C LEU A 272 1.62 -1.61 1.59
N SER A 273 1.97 -0.80 2.60
CA SER A 273 0.99 -0.21 3.53
C SER A 273 -0.01 0.68 2.80
N SER A 274 0.46 1.51 1.85
CA SER A 274 -0.44 2.34 1.04
C SER A 274 -1.39 1.50 0.19
N LYS A 275 -0.92 0.40 -0.41
CA LYS A 275 -1.74 -0.52 -1.21
C LYS A 275 -2.72 -1.31 -0.35
N GLN A 276 -2.34 -1.71 0.86
CA GLN A 276 -3.25 -2.34 1.83
C GLN A 276 -4.38 -1.38 2.24
N LYS A 277 -4.05 -0.11 2.53
CA LYS A 277 -5.05 0.91 2.79
C LYS A 277 -5.98 1.13 1.60
N GLN A 278 -5.43 1.23 0.39
CA GLN A 278 -6.21 1.38 -0.84
C GLN A 278 -7.16 0.19 -1.08
N ALA A 279 -6.71 -1.03 -0.80
CA ALA A 279 -7.56 -2.23 -0.90
C ALA A 279 -8.68 -2.24 0.15
N SER A 280 -8.41 -1.78 1.37
CA SER A 280 -9.43 -1.65 2.42
C SER A 280 -10.45 -0.55 2.10
N ASP A 281 -10.00 0.58 1.55
CA ASP A 281 -10.85 1.68 1.10
C ASP A 281 -11.76 1.20 -0.06
N LEU A 282 -11.21 0.44 -1.03
CA LEU A 282 -11.97 -0.18 -2.13
C LEU A 282 -12.98 -1.22 -1.65
N THR A 283 -12.65 -2.01 -0.62
CA THR A 283 -13.57 -2.98 -0.01
C THR A 283 -14.75 -2.26 0.63
N SER A 284 -14.49 -1.16 1.34
CA SER A 284 -15.54 -0.33 1.96
C SER A 284 -16.43 0.35 0.92
N GLN A 285 -15.85 0.85 -0.19
CA GLN A 285 -16.63 1.41 -1.31
C GLN A 285 -17.49 0.35 -1.98
N ARG A 286 -16.97 -0.87 -2.21
CA ARG A 286 -17.76 -1.99 -2.73
C ARG A 286 -18.95 -2.30 -1.82
N ASP A 287 -18.73 -2.36 -0.51
CA ASP A 287 -19.79 -2.65 0.45
C ASP A 287 -20.86 -1.55 0.50
N GLN A 288 -20.44 -0.30 0.35
CA GLN A 288 -21.37 0.82 0.23
C GLN A 288 -22.18 0.73 -1.06
N VAL A 289 -21.53 0.46 -2.20
CA VAL A 289 -22.21 0.26 -3.49
C VAL A 289 -23.18 -0.93 -3.45
N ALA A 290 -22.84 -2.02 -2.75
CA ALA A 290 -23.73 -3.16 -2.58
C ALA A 290 -24.98 -2.80 -1.76
N LYS A 291 -24.82 -2.01 -0.68
CA LYS A 291 -25.95 -1.49 0.11
C LYS A 291 -26.81 -0.52 -0.70
N ASP A 292 -26.19 0.39 -1.45
CA ASP A 292 -26.87 1.37 -2.28
C ASP A 292 -27.65 0.67 -3.40
N LEU A 293 -27.06 -0.36 -4.02
CA LEU A 293 -27.72 -1.19 -5.02
C LEU A 293 -28.90 -1.96 -4.42
N GLN A 294 -28.75 -2.52 -3.22
CA GLN A 294 -29.84 -3.22 -2.55
C GLN A 294 -30.98 -2.26 -2.20
N ALA A 295 -30.67 -1.06 -1.71
CA ALA A 295 -31.66 -0.01 -1.44
C ALA A 295 -32.36 0.47 -2.73
N ALA A 296 -31.62 0.62 -3.82
CA ALA A 296 -32.16 0.97 -5.13
C ALA A 296 -33.07 -0.15 -5.67
N GLN A 297 -32.68 -1.42 -5.51
CA GLN A 297 -33.48 -2.57 -5.91
C GLN A 297 -34.79 -2.66 -5.11
N THR A 298 -34.74 -2.41 -3.80
CA THR A 298 -35.96 -2.33 -2.97
C THR A 298 -36.87 -1.20 -3.43
N LYS A 299 -36.34 0.01 -3.67
CA LYS A 299 -37.13 1.14 -4.20
C LYS A 299 -37.74 0.84 -5.56
N MET A 300 -36.98 0.21 -6.46
CA MET A 300 -37.47 -0.19 -7.78
C MET A 300 -38.60 -1.22 -7.65
N ASN A 301 -38.47 -2.19 -6.76
CA ASN A 301 -39.50 -3.21 -6.54
C ASN A 301 -40.75 -2.60 -5.89
N THR A 302 -40.61 -1.66 -4.96
CA THR A 302 -41.72 -0.90 -4.37
C THR A 302 -42.43 -0.06 -5.44
N ALA A 303 -41.69 0.73 -6.22
CA ALA A 303 -42.26 1.53 -7.30
C ALA A 303 -42.91 0.66 -8.38
N LYS A 304 -42.38 -0.53 -8.63
CA LYS A 304 -42.99 -1.51 -9.54
C LYS A 304 -44.27 -2.10 -8.96
N ALA A 305 -44.33 -2.40 -7.66
CA ALA A 305 -45.54 -2.86 -7.00
C ALA A 305 -46.62 -1.77 -6.94
N GLU A 306 -46.24 -0.51 -6.71
CA GLU A 306 -47.14 0.65 -6.77
C GLU A 306 -47.64 0.89 -8.21
N LEU A 307 -46.76 0.80 -9.22
CA LEU A 307 -47.15 0.92 -10.63
C LEU A 307 -48.02 -0.25 -11.12
N ASP A 308 -47.76 -1.47 -10.64
CA ASP A 308 -48.59 -2.63 -10.97
C ASP A 308 -49.94 -2.57 -10.22
N ALA A 309 -50.06 -1.84 -9.10
CA ALA A 309 -51.33 -1.52 -8.44
C ALA A 309 -52.10 -0.37 -9.13
N ASP A 310 -51.40 0.58 -9.76
CA ASP A 310 -51.98 1.74 -10.46
C ASP A 310 -52.46 1.40 -11.88
N LYS A 311 -51.97 0.30 -12.48
CA LYS A 311 -52.37 -0.15 -13.83
C LYS A 311 -53.81 -0.64 -13.95
N ASP A 312 -54.42 -1.01 -12.83
CA ASP A 312 -55.81 -1.50 -12.76
C ASP A 312 -56.78 -0.44 -12.18
N ALA A 313 -56.32 0.79 -11.92
CA ALA A 313 -57.16 1.86 -11.40
C ALA A 313 -58.11 2.41 -12.49
N VAL A 314 -59.32 1.86 -12.56
CA VAL A 314 -60.41 2.43 -13.34
C VAL A 314 -60.87 3.73 -12.67
N VAL A 315 -60.54 4.88 -13.26
CA VAL A 315 -60.95 6.19 -12.72
C VAL A 315 -62.35 6.56 -13.20
N ASN A 316 -63.27 6.68 -12.24
CA ASN A 316 -64.63 7.17 -12.46
C ASN A 316 -64.68 8.69 -12.37
N THR A 317 -65.41 9.32 -13.29
CA THR A 317 -65.56 10.78 -13.35
C THR A 317 -67.02 11.17 -13.48
N MET A 318 -67.37 12.34 -12.95
CA MET A 318 -68.67 12.96 -13.16
C MET A 318 -68.55 14.35 -13.78
N VAL A 319 -69.29 14.57 -14.86
CA VAL A 319 -69.33 15.80 -15.63
C VAL A 319 -70.69 16.46 -15.50
N MET A 320 -70.71 17.77 -15.23
CA MET A 320 -71.93 18.56 -15.25
C MET A 320 -72.08 19.25 -16.60
N PRO A 321 -73.08 18.87 -17.43
CA PRO A 321 -73.26 19.46 -18.74
C PRO A 321 -73.45 20.97 -18.67
N GLN A 322 -72.95 21.69 -19.67
CA GLN A 322 -73.11 23.15 -19.72
C GLN A 322 -74.58 23.58 -19.72
N VAL A 323 -75.43 22.85 -20.44
CA VAL A 323 -76.88 23.07 -20.45
C VAL A 323 -77.52 22.95 -19.07
N TYR A 324 -77.05 22.03 -18.22
CA TYR A 324 -77.52 21.90 -16.84
C TYR A 324 -77.13 23.14 -16.02
N LYS A 325 -75.85 23.54 -16.07
CA LYS A 325 -75.34 24.75 -15.39
C LYS A 325 -76.10 26.00 -15.82
N ASP A 326 -76.34 26.16 -17.12
CA ASP A 326 -77.05 27.31 -17.68
C ASP A 326 -78.53 27.32 -17.26
N THR A 327 -79.16 26.15 -17.19
CA THR A 327 -80.57 26.00 -16.78
C THR A 327 -80.73 26.32 -15.30
N VAL A 328 -79.89 25.75 -14.42
CA VAL A 328 -79.88 26.09 -12.99
C VAL A 328 -79.69 27.60 -12.79
N LYS A 329 -78.71 28.20 -13.48
CA LYS A 329 -78.45 29.64 -13.41
C LYS A 329 -79.63 30.50 -13.92
N LYS A 330 -80.33 30.05 -14.96
CA LYS A 330 -81.51 30.74 -15.51
C LYS A 330 -82.66 30.80 -14.51
N TRP A 331 -82.78 29.76 -13.67
CA TRP A 331 -83.90 29.57 -12.76
C TRP A 331 -83.61 29.88 -11.29
N SER A 332 -82.33 30.06 -10.91
CA SER A 332 -81.91 30.31 -9.52
C SER A 332 -82.49 31.55 -8.82
N THR A 333 -83.20 32.41 -9.56
CA THR A 333 -83.82 33.65 -9.02
C THR A 333 -85.29 33.78 -9.44
N LYS A 334 -85.89 32.70 -9.94
CA LYS A 334 -87.25 32.67 -10.48
C LYS A 334 -88.08 31.60 -9.78
N ASP A 335 -89.39 31.81 -9.74
CA ASP A 335 -90.32 30.81 -9.23
C ASP A 335 -90.28 29.54 -10.09
N HIS A 336 -90.38 28.38 -9.44
CA HIS A 336 -90.46 27.07 -10.10
C HIS A 336 -91.83 26.90 -10.78
N THR A 337 -91.88 27.18 -12.09
CA THR A 337 -93.07 27.01 -12.96
C THR A 337 -93.00 25.70 -13.75
N ASP A 338 -94.05 25.32 -14.48
CA ASP A 338 -94.01 24.15 -15.39
C ASP A 338 -92.83 24.20 -16.38
N ASN A 339 -92.42 25.41 -16.81
CA ASN A 339 -91.25 25.59 -17.66
C ASN A 339 -89.92 25.31 -16.94
N TYR A 340 -89.85 25.57 -15.63
CA TYR A 340 -88.70 25.19 -14.81
C TYR A 340 -88.54 23.67 -14.82
N TYR A 341 -89.60 22.94 -14.46
CA TYR A 341 -89.59 21.48 -14.39
C TYR A 341 -89.23 20.86 -15.74
N LYS A 342 -89.84 21.34 -16.84
CA LYS A 342 -89.56 20.84 -18.18
C LYS A 342 -88.11 21.07 -18.65
N GLU A 343 -87.56 22.26 -18.39
CA GLU A 343 -86.20 22.58 -18.82
C GLU A 343 -85.15 21.87 -17.96
N MET A 344 -85.37 21.80 -16.64
CA MET A 344 -84.49 21.07 -15.74
C MET A 344 -84.53 19.57 -16.00
N GLU A 345 -85.70 18.99 -16.28
CA GLU A 345 -85.83 17.59 -16.69
C GLU A 345 -84.97 17.30 -17.94
N ALA A 346 -85.12 18.12 -18.99
CA ALA A 346 -84.37 17.97 -20.24
C ALA A 346 -82.84 18.13 -20.03
N ALA A 347 -82.42 19.06 -19.17
CA ALA A 347 -81.01 19.27 -18.88
C ALA A 347 -80.43 18.15 -17.98
N SER A 348 -81.22 17.66 -17.03
CA SER A 348 -80.87 16.54 -16.16
C SER A 348 -80.71 15.25 -16.96
N TRP A 349 -81.57 15.01 -17.94
CA TRP A 349 -81.44 13.86 -18.85
C TRP A 349 -80.10 13.83 -19.59
N ILE A 350 -79.62 14.98 -20.06
CA ILE A 350 -78.31 15.09 -20.70
C ILE A 350 -77.19 14.75 -19.71
N GLY A 351 -77.32 15.19 -18.45
CA GLY A 351 -76.35 14.85 -17.40
C GLY A 351 -76.37 13.37 -17.07
N TRP A 352 -77.54 12.79 -16.88
CA TRP A 352 -77.70 11.37 -16.60
C TRP A 352 -77.09 10.50 -17.70
N THR A 353 -77.35 10.80 -18.98
CA THR A 353 -76.85 10.01 -20.12
C THR A 353 -75.35 10.15 -20.39
N GLN A 354 -74.69 11.21 -19.90
CA GLN A 354 -73.25 11.44 -20.06
C GLN A 354 -72.39 10.82 -18.94
N ASN A 355 -73.02 10.41 -17.84
CA ASN A 355 -72.34 9.94 -16.65
C ASN A 355 -72.65 8.47 -16.43
N GLU A 356 -71.64 7.62 -16.65
CA GLU A 356 -71.76 6.18 -16.52
C GLU A 356 -70.60 5.65 -15.68
N TYR A 357 -70.93 4.75 -14.75
CA TYR A 357 -69.95 4.08 -13.93
C TYR A 357 -69.08 3.16 -14.80
N LYS A 358 -67.77 3.20 -14.57
CA LYS A 358 -66.79 2.33 -15.20
C LYS A 358 -66.41 1.25 -14.21
N HIS A 359 -66.75 0.01 -14.55
CA HIS A 359 -66.46 -1.16 -13.73
C HIS A 359 -64.97 -1.49 -13.66
N ASN A 360 -64.54 -1.92 -12.47
CA ASN A 360 -63.22 -2.46 -12.19
C ASN A 360 -63.30 -3.95 -11.82
N GLU A 361 -62.90 -4.82 -12.73
CA GLU A 361 -62.92 -6.28 -12.50
C GLU A 361 -62.03 -6.73 -11.32
N ALA A 362 -61.00 -5.96 -10.96
CA ALA A 362 -60.16 -6.30 -9.81
C ALA A 362 -60.93 -6.15 -8.49
N GLU A 363 -61.78 -5.12 -8.41
CA GLU A 363 -62.56 -4.79 -7.21
C GLU A 363 -63.68 -5.79 -6.93
N LYS A 364 -64.12 -6.55 -7.94
CA LYS A 364 -65.10 -7.65 -7.77
C LYS A 364 -64.63 -8.78 -6.86
N ASN A 365 -63.32 -8.90 -6.63
CA ASN A 365 -62.76 -9.89 -5.68
C ASN A 365 -62.69 -9.36 -4.24
N HIS A 366 -62.97 -8.07 -4.03
CA HIS A 366 -62.98 -7.45 -2.72
C HIS A 366 -64.40 -7.47 -2.16
N MET A 367 -64.74 -8.53 -1.41
CA MET A 367 -66.03 -8.65 -0.75
C MET A 367 -66.07 -7.83 0.55
N VAL A 368 -67.13 -7.06 0.71
CA VAL A 368 -67.41 -6.15 1.82
C VAL A 368 -68.64 -6.65 2.58
N ASP A 369 -68.53 -6.78 3.90
CA ASP A 369 -69.64 -7.13 4.79
C ASP A 369 -70.44 -5.87 5.16
N LEU A 370 -71.63 -5.70 4.59
CA LEU A 370 -72.47 -4.53 4.85
C LEU A 370 -73.06 -4.51 6.27
N LYS A 371 -73.10 -5.62 7.00
CA LYS A 371 -73.52 -5.62 8.41
C LYS A 371 -72.40 -5.07 9.30
N HIS A 372 -71.15 -5.31 8.91
CA HIS A 372 -69.96 -5.04 9.70
C HIS A 372 -68.83 -4.48 8.83
N MET A 373 -69.12 -3.41 8.07
CA MET A 373 -68.20 -2.87 7.09
C MET A 373 -66.90 -2.46 7.76
N SER A 374 -65.77 -2.94 7.24
CA SER A 374 -64.49 -2.64 7.84
C SER A 374 -64.19 -1.15 7.72
N ARG A 375 -63.35 -0.64 8.62
CA ARG A 375 -62.97 0.78 8.56
C ARG A 375 -62.27 1.14 7.24
N ALA A 376 -61.52 0.20 6.66
CA ALA A 376 -60.85 0.40 5.39
C ALA A 376 -61.88 0.58 4.26
N ASP A 377 -62.90 -0.28 4.21
CA ASP A 377 -63.93 -0.25 3.17
C ASP A 377 -64.79 1.01 3.29
N GLN A 378 -65.14 1.42 4.52
CA GLN A 378 -65.82 2.69 4.76
C GLN A 378 -65.01 3.86 4.21
N ILE A 379 -63.70 3.91 4.51
CA ILE A 379 -62.80 4.97 4.02
C ILE A 379 -62.71 4.94 2.49
N GLU A 380 -62.60 3.76 1.88
CA GLU A 380 -62.50 3.59 0.44
C GLU A 380 -63.75 4.10 -0.29
N LEU A 381 -64.94 3.68 0.14
CA LEU A 381 -66.22 4.12 -0.43
C LEU A 381 -66.46 5.62 -0.23
N ASN A 382 -66.10 6.15 0.94
CA ASN A 382 -66.21 7.57 1.23
C ASN A 382 -65.27 8.40 0.36
N LYS A 383 -64.00 7.98 0.20
CA LYS A 383 -63.05 8.66 -0.68
C LYS A 383 -63.56 8.70 -2.11
N PHE A 384 -64.05 7.57 -2.61
CA PHE A 384 -64.64 7.47 -3.94
C PHE A 384 -65.84 8.43 -4.10
N GLY A 385 -66.85 8.32 -3.25
CA GLY A 385 -68.08 9.11 -3.38
C GLY A 385 -67.88 10.61 -3.14
N ILE A 386 -67.08 10.98 -2.14
CA ILE A 386 -66.79 12.39 -1.84
C ILE A 386 -65.94 13.01 -2.96
N ASP A 387 -65.02 12.26 -3.58
CA ASP A 387 -64.29 12.79 -4.74
C ASP A 387 -65.24 13.07 -5.92
N LEU A 388 -66.15 12.15 -6.25
CA LEU A 388 -67.15 12.37 -7.31
C LEU A 388 -68.02 13.62 -7.05
N ILE A 389 -68.53 13.78 -5.83
CA ILE A 389 -69.27 14.99 -5.42
C ILE A 389 -68.37 16.23 -5.58
N ASN A 390 -67.11 16.14 -5.17
CA ASN A 390 -66.16 17.24 -5.29
C ASN A 390 -65.81 17.58 -6.74
N GLN A 391 -65.78 16.61 -7.67
CA GLN A 391 -65.62 16.87 -9.09
C GLN A 391 -66.76 17.75 -9.61
N LEU A 392 -68.01 17.49 -9.21
CA LEU A 392 -69.17 18.29 -9.60
C LEU A 392 -69.18 19.66 -8.91
N ARG A 393 -68.88 19.73 -7.61
CA ARG A 393 -68.80 20.98 -6.84
C ARG A 393 -67.75 21.94 -7.42
N ARG A 394 -66.58 21.42 -7.81
CA ARG A 394 -65.52 22.19 -8.49
C ARG A 394 -66.00 22.81 -9.80
N GLN A 395 -66.78 22.08 -10.60
CA GLN A 395 -67.30 22.55 -11.90
C GLN A 395 -68.28 23.73 -11.79
N ILE A 396 -68.86 23.96 -10.60
CA ILE A 396 -69.78 25.08 -10.32
C ILE A 396 -69.22 26.12 -9.33
N GLY A 397 -67.97 25.96 -8.88
CA GLY A 397 -67.26 26.96 -8.06
C GLY A 397 -67.68 27.02 -6.59
N VAL A 398 -68.32 25.97 -6.07
CA VAL A 398 -68.61 25.83 -4.64
C VAL A 398 -67.51 25.04 -3.92
N ASP A 399 -67.36 25.25 -2.62
CA ASP A 399 -66.24 24.70 -1.87
C ASP A 399 -66.37 23.16 -1.72
N PRO A 400 -65.30 22.39 -1.93
CA PRO A 400 -65.33 20.93 -1.80
C PRO A 400 -65.77 20.46 -0.40
N TRP A 401 -66.47 19.33 -0.35
CA TRP A 401 -66.67 18.53 0.84
C TRP A 401 -65.35 17.98 1.37
N THR A 402 -65.24 17.96 2.69
CA THR A 402 -64.09 17.49 3.47
C THR A 402 -64.49 16.19 4.15
N PHE A 403 -63.83 15.09 3.79
CA PHE A 403 -64.04 13.82 4.48
C PHE A 403 -63.54 13.93 5.92
N ASN A 404 -64.36 13.56 6.90
CA ASN A 404 -64.09 13.78 8.32
C ASN A 404 -64.53 12.58 9.18
N GLU A 405 -63.69 12.24 10.17
CA GLU A 405 -63.93 11.14 11.10
C GLU A 405 -65.25 11.30 11.89
N SER A 406 -65.53 12.48 12.44
CA SER A 406 -66.77 12.71 13.20
C SER A 406 -68.01 12.73 12.32
N ALA A 407 -67.88 13.15 11.05
CA ALA A 407 -68.97 13.02 10.07
C ALA A 407 -69.27 11.55 9.77
N LEU A 408 -68.24 10.71 9.64
CA LEU A 408 -68.40 9.28 9.40
C LEU A 408 -68.98 8.54 10.61
N ASP A 409 -68.54 8.87 11.83
CA ASP A 409 -69.14 8.32 13.04
C ASP A 409 -70.62 8.71 13.17
N PHE A 410 -70.97 9.94 12.78
CA PHE A 410 -72.35 10.42 12.78
C PHE A 410 -73.20 9.71 11.71
N ALA A 411 -72.68 9.57 10.49
CA ALA A 411 -73.34 8.85 9.40
C ALA A 411 -73.60 7.38 9.76
N ASN A 412 -72.58 6.68 10.28
CA ASN A 412 -72.73 5.30 10.75
C ASN A 412 -73.78 5.18 11.87
N ALA A 413 -73.82 6.12 12.81
CA ALA A 413 -74.83 6.12 13.87
C ALA A 413 -76.26 6.32 13.33
N ILE A 414 -76.42 7.12 12.26
CA ILE A 414 -77.71 7.27 11.57
C ILE A 414 -78.07 5.95 10.89
N ALA A 415 -77.17 5.36 10.10
CA ALA A 415 -77.41 4.08 9.42
C ALA A 415 -77.80 2.96 10.41
N ASP A 416 -77.09 2.84 11.53
CA ASP A 416 -77.41 1.91 12.61
C ASP A 416 -78.82 2.14 13.17
N ARG A 417 -79.25 3.41 13.23
CA ARG A 417 -80.57 3.78 13.74
C ARG A 417 -81.69 3.40 12.77
N TYR A 418 -81.49 3.58 11.47
CA TYR A 418 -82.41 3.09 10.44
C TYR A 418 -82.62 1.57 10.53
N VAL A 419 -81.56 0.80 10.78
CA VAL A 419 -81.65 -0.66 10.98
C VAL A 419 -82.36 -0.98 12.29
N LYS A 420 -81.97 -0.33 13.39
CA LYS A 420 -82.53 -0.58 14.72
C LYS A 420 -84.02 -0.28 14.81
N ASP A 421 -84.46 0.80 14.18
CA ASP A 421 -85.84 1.27 14.25
C ASP A 421 -86.73 0.58 13.20
N ASP A 422 -86.17 -0.34 12.40
CA ASP A 422 -86.86 -1.05 11.30
C ASP A 422 -87.57 -0.07 10.36
N TRP A 423 -86.89 1.05 10.08
CA TRP A 423 -87.50 2.25 9.48
C TRP A 423 -87.89 2.10 8.00
N ASP A 424 -89.17 1.91 7.70
CA ASP A 424 -89.66 1.89 6.31
C ASP A 424 -89.55 3.29 5.68
N SER A 425 -88.56 3.48 4.81
CA SER A 425 -88.25 4.79 4.20
C SER A 425 -89.10 5.11 2.99
N ASP A 426 -89.66 4.09 2.34
CA ASP A 426 -90.62 4.28 1.25
C ASP A 426 -91.94 4.80 1.80
N ALA A 427 -92.36 4.34 2.98
CA ALA A 427 -93.56 4.81 3.66
C ALA A 427 -93.34 6.09 4.48
N ASN A 428 -92.19 6.24 5.15
CA ASN A 428 -91.97 7.28 6.16
C ASN A 428 -90.89 8.31 5.78
N HIS A 429 -90.27 8.20 4.60
CA HIS A 429 -89.17 9.07 4.18
C HIS A 429 -87.98 9.01 5.17
N HIS A 430 -87.34 10.15 5.48
CA HIS A 430 -86.22 10.21 6.41
C HIS A 430 -86.63 9.91 7.87
N ASP A 431 -85.79 9.20 8.61
CA ASP A 431 -85.87 9.07 10.07
C ASP A 431 -85.42 10.36 10.77
N SER A 432 -86.21 11.41 10.57
CA SER A 432 -85.85 12.77 10.99
C SER A 432 -85.71 12.91 12.50
N GLU A 433 -86.48 12.14 13.27
CA GLU A 433 -86.39 12.16 14.74
C GLU A 433 -85.04 11.59 15.20
N ALA A 434 -84.64 10.45 14.65
CA ALA A 434 -83.33 9.85 14.90
C ALA A 434 -82.18 10.76 14.49
N ILE A 435 -82.24 11.33 13.28
CA ILE A 435 -81.20 12.21 12.76
C ILE A 435 -81.02 13.42 13.68
N ASN A 436 -82.10 14.04 14.14
CA ASN A 436 -82.03 15.18 15.05
C ASN A 436 -81.54 14.80 16.45
N GLU A 437 -81.96 13.65 16.98
CA GLU A 437 -81.46 13.13 18.27
C GLU A 437 -79.95 12.90 18.21
N LEU A 438 -79.48 12.24 17.15
CA LEU A 438 -78.06 11.96 16.93
C LEU A 438 -77.28 13.26 16.66
N ALA A 439 -77.81 14.18 15.87
CA ALA A 439 -77.18 15.48 15.64
C ALA A 439 -76.94 16.21 16.97
N HIS A 440 -77.95 16.24 17.86
CA HIS A 440 -77.81 16.81 19.20
C HIS A 440 -76.71 16.11 20.01
N LYS A 441 -76.68 14.77 20.00
CA LYS A 441 -75.67 13.95 20.70
C LYS A 441 -74.25 14.20 20.17
N TYR A 442 -74.11 14.45 18.88
CA TYR A 442 -72.83 14.75 18.24
C TYR A 442 -72.44 16.24 18.33
N GLY A 443 -73.17 17.05 19.10
CA GLY A 443 -72.84 18.47 19.29
C GLY A 443 -73.13 19.32 18.05
N LEU A 444 -74.10 18.89 17.23
CA LEU A 444 -74.57 19.57 16.04
C LEU A 444 -75.91 20.27 16.30
N HIS A 445 -76.26 21.21 15.44
CA HIS A 445 -77.59 21.82 15.42
C HIS A 445 -78.67 20.75 15.19
N SER A 446 -79.85 20.89 15.81
CA SER A 446 -80.91 19.89 15.70
C SER A 446 -82.27 20.57 15.74
N ALA A 447 -83.22 20.09 14.93
CA ALA A 447 -84.60 20.56 15.01
C ALA A 447 -85.27 19.98 16.26
N MET A 448 -85.32 20.78 17.34
CA MET A 448 -85.90 20.40 18.63
C MET A 448 -87.05 21.33 19.01
N HIS A 449 -88.13 20.74 19.52
CA HIS A 449 -89.29 21.44 20.04
C HIS A 449 -89.00 22.04 21.43
N ARG A 450 -89.85 22.98 21.88
CA ARG A 450 -89.68 23.65 23.18
C ARG A 450 -89.78 22.72 24.38
N ASP A 451 -90.42 21.56 24.22
CA ASP A 451 -90.56 20.53 25.25
C ASP A 451 -89.38 19.55 25.29
N GLY A 452 -88.39 19.73 24.41
CA GLY A 452 -87.19 18.88 24.32
C GLY A 452 -87.34 17.65 23.41
N SER A 453 -88.50 17.45 22.76
CA SER A 453 -88.66 16.40 21.75
C SER A 453 -88.04 16.82 20.40
N PHE A 454 -87.63 15.83 19.60
CA PHE A 454 -87.03 16.07 18.28
C PHE A 454 -88.08 16.06 17.17
N SER A 455 -87.86 16.88 16.14
CA SER A 455 -88.77 16.98 15.00
C SER A 455 -88.79 15.68 14.20
N LYS A 456 -90.00 15.20 13.90
CA LYS A 456 -90.23 14.03 13.03
C LYS A 456 -90.35 14.40 11.54
N SER A 457 -90.38 15.69 11.19
CA SER A 457 -90.71 16.15 9.83
C SER A 457 -89.62 16.97 9.16
N SER A 458 -88.48 17.20 9.81
CA SER A 458 -87.43 18.08 9.30
C SER A 458 -86.06 17.66 9.78
N GLN A 459 -85.06 17.64 8.90
CA GLN A 459 -83.66 17.36 9.21
C GLN A 459 -82.74 18.23 8.33
N TYR A 460 -81.45 18.34 8.69
CA TYR A 460 -80.50 19.27 8.04
C TYR A 460 -79.29 18.61 7.35
N TYR A 461 -79.13 17.30 7.48
CA TYR A 461 -77.84 16.61 7.29
C TYR A 461 -77.83 15.58 6.17
N GLU A 462 -78.91 14.83 6.01
CA GLU A 462 -78.94 13.63 5.19
C GLU A 462 -79.55 13.89 3.81
N ASN A 463 -78.87 13.41 2.77
CA ASN A 463 -79.49 13.02 1.52
C ASN A 463 -79.49 11.49 1.47
N MET A 464 -80.66 10.89 1.29
CA MET A 464 -80.83 9.44 1.36
C MET A 464 -81.19 8.92 -0.03
N MET A 465 -80.54 7.84 -0.43
CA MET A 465 -80.94 7.04 -1.58
C MET A 465 -81.45 5.70 -1.07
N THR A 466 -82.64 5.30 -1.52
CA THR A 466 -83.18 3.96 -1.30
C THR A 466 -82.92 3.12 -2.55
N ASP A 467 -82.19 2.03 -2.38
CA ASP A 467 -81.89 1.05 -3.41
C ASP A 467 -82.21 -0.36 -2.92
N ARG A 468 -82.05 -1.34 -3.81
CA ARG A 468 -82.26 -2.74 -3.53
C ARG A 468 -80.93 -3.47 -3.49
N PHE A 469 -80.73 -4.21 -2.40
CA PHE A 469 -79.54 -5.02 -2.22
C PHE A 469 -79.49 -6.14 -3.26
N GLY A 470 -78.40 -6.19 -4.03
CA GLY A 470 -78.22 -7.14 -5.12
C GLY A 470 -78.88 -6.74 -6.42
N GLU A 471 -79.25 -5.47 -6.61
CA GLU A 471 -79.70 -4.93 -7.89
C GLU A 471 -78.86 -3.71 -8.28
N THR A 472 -78.74 -3.42 -9.57
CA THR A 472 -78.05 -2.24 -10.11
C THR A 472 -78.88 -1.58 -11.21
N GLU A 473 -78.74 -0.28 -11.38
CA GLU A 473 -79.31 0.42 -12.54
C GLU A 473 -78.75 -0.10 -13.87
N PRO A 474 -79.55 -0.07 -14.95
CA PRO A 474 -79.05 -0.28 -16.30
C PRO A 474 -78.21 0.90 -16.76
N THR A 475 -77.21 0.61 -17.60
CA THR A 475 -76.53 1.64 -18.38
C THR A 475 -77.49 2.28 -19.38
N TYR A 476 -77.15 3.47 -19.90
CA TYR A 476 -77.97 4.11 -20.92
C TYR A 476 -78.20 3.21 -22.14
N ALA A 477 -77.16 2.49 -22.57
CA ALA A 477 -77.25 1.54 -23.67
C ALA A 477 -78.19 0.36 -23.35
N GLN A 478 -78.16 -0.15 -22.12
CA GLN A 478 -79.08 -1.21 -21.67
C GLN A 478 -80.52 -0.71 -21.61
N ALA A 479 -80.78 0.49 -21.07
CA ALA A 479 -82.10 1.09 -21.04
C ALA A 479 -82.65 1.32 -22.46
N GLN A 480 -81.82 1.81 -23.40
CA GLN A 480 -82.19 1.92 -24.81
C GLN A 480 -82.55 0.58 -25.44
N GLN A 481 -81.85 -0.50 -25.08
CA GLN A 481 -82.13 -1.83 -25.59
C GLN A 481 -83.44 -2.38 -25.02
N MET A 482 -83.71 -2.21 -23.73
CA MET A 482 -84.96 -2.62 -23.09
C MET A 482 -86.18 -1.96 -23.75
N VAL A 483 -86.11 -0.66 -24.05
CA VAL A 483 -87.20 0.06 -24.73
C VAL A 483 -87.41 -0.42 -26.17
N LYS A 484 -86.35 -0.87 -26.87
CA LYS A 484 -86.49 -1.50 -28.19
C LYS A 484 -87.20 -2.84 -28.10
N ASP A 485 -86.86 -3.63 -27.09
CA ASP A 485 -87.44 -4.96 -26.88
C ASP A 485 -88.88 -4.88 -26.36
N TYR A 486 -89.24 -3.77 -25.68
CA TYR A 486 -90.58 -3.49 -25.18
C TYR A 486 -91.02 -2.04 -25.51
N PRO A 487 -91.68 -1.79 -26.65
CA PRO A 487 -91.94 -0.44 -27.18
C PRO A 487 -92.99 0.40 -26.44
N ASN A 488 -93.62 -0.12 -25.38
CA ASN A 488 -94.57 0.62 -24.54
C ASN A 488 -93.91 1.28 -23.31
N PHE A 489 -92.59 1.14 -23.16
CA PHE A 489 -91.83 1.64 -22.03
C PHE A 489 -91.26 3.05 -22.31
N ASP A 490 -91.35 3.94 -21.32
CA ASP A 490 -90.81 5.30 -21.41
C ASP A 490 -89.32 5.27 -21.00
N LEU A 491 -88.42 5.54 -21.95
CA LEU A 491 -86.97 5.48 -21.73
C LEU A 491 -86.51 6.35 -20.55
N HIS A 492 -87.18 7.49 -20.34
CA HIS A 492 -86.84 8.41 -19.25
C HIS A 492 -87.16 7.75 -17.92
N LYS A 493 -88.39 7.28 -17.75
CA LYS A 493 -88.83 6.62 -16.50
C LYS A 493 -88.09 5.32 -16.23
N GLU A 494 -87.86 4.50 -17.24
CA GLU A 494 -87.20 3.20 -17.07
C GLU A 494 -85.72 3.33 -16.69
N ALA A 495 -85.03 4.36 -17.20
CA ALA A 495 -83.65 4.63 -16.80
C ALA A 495 -83.51 4.90 -15.28
N TYR A 496 -84.57 5.36 -14.60
CA TYR A 496 -84.59 5.55 -13.13
C TYR A 496 -85.33 4.44 -12.36
N ASN A 497 -86.09 3.58 -13.03
CA ASN A 497 -86.99 2.62 -12.36
C ASN A 497 -86.62 1.15 -12.59
N VAL A 498 -85.83 0.83 -13.62
CA VAL A 498 -85.38 -0.55 -13.84
C VAL A 498 -84.16 -0.80 -12.99
N SER A 499 -84.24 -1.83 -12.17
CA SER A 499 -83.09 -2.38 -11.46
C SER A 499 -82.83 -3.78 -12.03
N LEU A 500 -81.63 -3.97 -12.57
CA LEU A 500 -81.12 -5.24 -13.05
C LEU A 500 -80.63 -6.05 -11.85
N THR A 501 -81.00 -7.32 -11.77
CA THR A 501 -80.42 -8.20 -10.75
C THR A 501 -78.90 -8.28 -10.95
N TYR A 502 -78.16 -7.87 -9.92
CA TYR A 502 -76.73 -8.02 -9.83
C TYR A 502 -76.43 -9.33 -9.07
N SER A 503 -75.90 -10.32 -9.79
CA SER A 503 -75.82 -11.70 -9.30
C SER A 503 -74.65 -11.92 -8.35
N HIS A 504 -74.91 -11.90 -7.05
CA HIS A 504 -74.08 -12.58 -6.06
C HIS A 504 -74.53 -14.03 -5.86
N SER A 505 -73.72 -14.85 -5.18
CA SER A 505 -74.19 -16.16 -4.73
C SER A 505 -75.27 -15.99 -3.65
N GLN A 506 -76.14 -17.00 -3.48
CA GLN A 506 -77.13 -17.00 -2.39
C GLN A 506 -76.46 -16.84 -1.01
N ASP A 507 -75.25 -17.38 -0.85
CA ASP A 507 -74.48 -17.30 0.39
C ASP A 507 -73.99 -15.87 0.65
N ASP A 508 -73.48 -15.19 -0.36
CA ASP A 508 -73.07 -13.78 -0.25
C ASP A 508 -74.28 -12.91 0.11
N TYR A 509 -75.41 -13.13 -0.57
CA TYR A 509 -76.64 -12.40 -0.28
C TYR A 509 -77.10 -12.59 1.17
N ASN A 510 -77.20 -13.85 1.63
CA ASN A 510 -77.60 -14.19 3.00
C ASN A 510 -76.65 -13.59 4.05
N ASN A 511 -75.38 -13.41 3.68
CA ASN A 511 -74.37 -12.82 4.55
C ASN A 511 -74.22 -11.30 4.39
N ARG A 512 -74.97 -10.66 3.49
CA ARG A 512 -74.84 -9.22 3.16
C ARG A 512 -73.43 -8.87 2.68
N LEU A 513 -72.84 -9.77 1.92
CA LEU A 513 -71.58 -9.54 1.24
C LEU A 513 -71.87 -8.98 -0.15
N ASP A 514 -71.20 -7.87 -0.45
CA ASP A 514 -71.23 -7.22 -1.76
C ASP A 514 -69.80 -6.93 -2.19
N ASP A 515 -69.54 -6.84 -3.48
CA ASP A 515 -68.20 -6.52 -3.97
C ASP A 515 -67.97 -5.00 -4.07
N MET A 516 -66.72 -4.58 -3.92
CA MET A 516 -66.36 -3.16 -3.89
C MET A 516 -66.70 -2.44 -5.20
N ASP A 517 -66.64 -3.12 -6.35
CA ASP A 517 -67.00 -2.53 -7.65
C ASP A 517 -68.49 -2.18 -7.69
N HIS A 518 -69.33 -3.10 -7.24
CA HIS A 518 -70.76 -2.88 -7.17
C HIS A 518 -71.14 -1.81 -6.14
N LEU A 519 -70.55 -1.82 -4.94
CA LEU A 519 -70.81 -0.77 -3.95
C LEU A 519 -70.39 0.62 -4.43
N LYS A 520 -69.29 0.74 -5.18
CA LYS A 520 -68.90 2.00 -5.83
C LYS A 520 -69.87 2.38 -6.95
N ASN A 521 -70.37 1.43 -7.73
CA ASN A 521 -71.43 1.67 -8.71
C ASN A 521 -72.71 2.22 -8.03
N GLN A 522 -73.10 1.68 -6.87
CA GLN A 522 -74.24 2.18 -6.08
C GLN A 522 -74.03 3.64 -5.65
N VAL A 523 -72.86 3.94 -5.10
CA VAL A 523 -72.52 5.33 -4.71
C VAL A 523 -72.52 6.26 -5.93
N TYR A 524 -71.96 5.82 -7.05
CA TYR A 524 -71.96 6.59 -8.29
C TYR A 524 -73.39 6.88 -8.77
N ASN A 525 -74.24 5.87 -8.83
CA ASN A 525 -75.62 6.01 -9.29
C ASN A 525 -76.46 6.87 -8.34
N ALA A 526 -76.27 6.75 -7.02
CA ALA A 526 -76.92 7.62 -6.04
C ALA A 526 -76.56 9.11 -6.26
N ILE A 527 -75.27 9.42 -6.44
CA ILE A 527 -74.84 10.80 -6.72
C ILE A 527 -75.40 11.27 -8.08
N LYS A 528 -75.33 10.42 -9.11
CA LYS A 528 -75.89 10.70 -10.44
C LYS A 528 -77.38 11.01 -10.36
N ARG A 529 -78.15 10.25 -9.58
CA ARG A 529 -79.58 10.50 -9.32
C ARG A 529 -79.81 11.81 -8.59
N PHE A 530 -79.11 12.04 -7.48
CA PHE A 530 -79.29 13.27 -6.71
C PHE A 530 -79.08 14.51 -7.57
N VAL A 531 -78.06 14.50 -8.43
CA VAL A 531 -77.71 15.66 -9.26
C VAL A 531 -78.61 15.77 -10.48
N PHE A 532 -78.83 14.66 -11.19
CA PHE A 532 -79.47 14.62 -12.49
C PHE A 532 -80.85 13.96 -12.45
N ASN A 533 -81.59 14.09 -11.35
CA ASN A 533 -82.95 13.56 -11.25
C ASN A 533 -83.90 14.23 -12.27
N TYR A 534 -84.99 13.56 -12.62
CA TYR A 534 -85.94 14.04 -13.61
C TYR A 534 -87.12 14.84 -13.05
N ASN A 535 -87.45 14.69 -11.75
CA ASN A 535 -88.69 15.22 -11.19
C ASN A 535 -88.52 16.00 -9.87
N GLU A 536 -87.37 15.96 -9.23
CA GLU A 536 -87.11 16.59 -7.93
C GLU A 536 -85.60 16.95 -7.82
N TRP A 537 -85.28 18.15 -7.33
CA TRP A 537 -83.88 18.64 -7.25
C TRP A 537 -83.47 19.08 -5.84
N MET A 538 -84.27 18.76 -4.83
CA MET A 538 -83.95 19.02 -3.42
C MET A 538 -82.61 18.36 -3.04
N HIS A 539 -82.38 17.13 -3.49
CA HIS A 539 -81.10 16.44 -3.28
C HIS A 539 -79.94 17.11 -4.01
N ALA A 540 -80.12 17.51 -5.28
CA ALA A 540 -79.12 18.24 -6.04
C ALA A 540 -78.70 19.51 -5.28
N TYR A 541 -79.67 20.25 -4.76
CA TYR A 541 -79.40 21.46 -4.00
C TYR A 541 -78.64 21.18 -2.70
N GLY A 542 -78.95 20.08 -2.00
CA GLY A 542 -78.27 19.66 -0.79
C GLY A 542 -76.79 19.32 -1.02
N ILE A 543 -76.50 18.52 -2.05
CA ILE A 543 -75.11 18.06 -2.31
C ILE A 543 -74.27 19.06 -3.11
N LEU A 544 -74.90 19.96 -3.88
CA LEU A 544 -74.23 21.00 -4.66
C LEU A 544 -74.30 22.39 -4.02
N SER A 545 -74.92 22.51 -2.84
CA SER A 545 -75.09 23.77 -2.12
C SER A 545 -75.76 24.87 -2.96
N GLN A 546 -76.92 24.55 -3.53
CA GLN A 546 -77.72 25.46 -4.36
C GLN A 546 -79.04 25.82 -3.67
N ASP A 547 -79.71 26.84 -4.21
CA ASP A 547 -81.02 27.31 -3.73
C ASP A 547 -81.06 27.47 -2.20
N PHE A 548 -82.00 26.85 -1.50
CA PHE A 548 -82.16 26.98 -0.05
C PHE A 548 -81.03 26.34 0.80
N PHE A 549 -80.06 25.67 0.16
CA PHE A 549 -78.84 25.16 0.78
C PHE A 549 -77.57 25.97 0.42
N ASP A 550 -77.72 27.14 -0.20
CA ASP A 550 -76.60 28.02 -0.61
C ASP A 550 -75.66 28.42 0.53
N TYR A 551 -76.14 28.41 1.78
CA TYR A 551 -75.34 28.65 2.97
C TYR A 551 -74.12 27.72 3.08
N SER A 552 -74.19 26.53 2.46
CA SER A 552 -73.13 25.54 2.45
C SER A 552 -72.19 25.64 1.23
N ALA A 553 -72.38 26.64 0.36
CA ALA A 553 -71.58 26.82 -0.86
C ALA A 553 -70.15 27.30 -0.58
N LYS A 554 -69.94 27.93 0.58
CA LYS A 554 -68.65 28.41 1.06
C LYS A 554 -68.42 27.94 2.48
N GLY A 555 -67.17 27.73 2.85
CA GLY A 555 -66.80 27.22 4.17
C GLY A 555 -66.60 25.71 4.19
N LYS A 556 -66.25 25.16 5.36
CA LYS A 556 -66.00 23.73 5.51
C LYS A 556 -67.31 22.95 5.57
N ASN A 557 -67.42 21.95 4.71
CA ASN A 557 -68.50 20.98 4.64
C ASN A 557 -67.93 19.61 5.04
N TYR A 558 -68.17 19.16 6.27
CA TYR A 558 -67.68 17.88 6.76
C TYR A 558 -68.65 16.78 6.34
N ALA A 559 -68.18 15.82 5.55
CA ALA A 559 -69.06 14.86 4.90
C ALA A 559 -68.62 13.42 5.10
N ALA A 560 -69.61 12.53 5.04
CA ALA A 560 -69.42 11.09 4.98
C ALA A 560 -70.62 10.39 4.33
N ILE A 561 -70.41 9.16 3.89
CA ILE A 561 -71.40 8.26 3.30
C ILE A 561 -71.42 6.98 4.15
N SER A 562 -72.61 6.53 4.52
CA SER A 562 -72.81 5.27 5.23
C SER A 562 -73.93 4.45 4.58
N PHE A 563 -73.97 3.17 4.91
CA PHE A 563 -74.91 2.21 4.34
C PHE A 563 -75.73 1.56 5.45
N SER A 564 -77.03 1.40 5.25
CA SER A 564 -77.85 0.48 6.05
C SER A 564 -78.50 -0.55 5.14
N ALA A 565 -78.15 -1.81 5.35
CA ALA A 565 -78.75 -2.94 4.64
C ALA A 565 -79.70 -3.68 5.60
N LYS A 566 -80.99 -3.72 5.27
CA LYS A 566 -81.99 -4.37 6.11
C LYS A 566 -82.28 -5.78 5.62
N PRO A 567 -82.36 -6.78 6.51
CA PRO A 567 -82.88 -8.08 6.14
C PRO A 567 -84.41 -8.07 6.11
N THR A 568 -85.00 -8.19 4.93
CA THR A 568 -86.40 -8.56 4.81
C THR A 568 -86.54 -10.05 5.14
N PRO A 569 -87.52 -10.45 5.99
CA PRO A 569 -87.57 -11.81 6.49
C PRO A 569 -87.83 -12.91 5.45
N ASN A 570 -88.26 -12.61 4.20
CA ASN A 570 -88.87 -13.63 3.33
C ASN A 570 -88.68 -13.51 1.80
N HIS A 571 -87.93 -12.54 1.26
CA HIS A 571 -87.87 -12.34 -0.20
C HIS A 571 -86.45 -12.05 -0.70
N TRP A 572 -85.90 -12.97 -1.51
CA TRP A 572 -84.61 -12.79 -2.16
C TRP A 572 -84.72 -11.74 -3.27
N GLY A 573 -83.87 -10.72 -3.23
CA GLY A 573 -83.82 -9.59 -4.16
C GLY A 573 -84.61 -8.33 -3.73
N ASP A 574 -85.39 -8.39 -2.64
CA ASP A 574 -86.24 -7.27 -2.20
C ASP A 574 -85.71 -6.58 -0.92
N ASP A 575 -84.44 -6.78 -0.57
CA ASP A 575 -83.85 -6.23 0.65
C ASP A 575 -83.46 -4.76 0.45
N ASP A 576 -83.89 -3.88 1.34
CA ASP A 576 -83.55 -2.45 1.27
C ASP A 576 -82.06 -2.22 1.54
N LEU A 577 -81.40 -1.53 0.61
CA LEU A 577 -80.07 -0.96 0.76
C LEU A 577 -80.21 0.56 0.73
N GLN A 578 -79.91 1.23 1.85
CA GLN A 578 -80.00 2.68 1.94
C GLN A 578 -78.61 3.28 2.04
N LEU A 579 -78.36 4.31 1.24
CA LEU A 579 -77.14 5.09 1.26
C LEU A 579 -77.44 6.46 1.88
N HIS A 580 -76.70 6.80 2.92
CA HIS A 580 -76.89 8.03 3.70
C HIS A 580 -75.73 8.97 3.43
N PHE A 581 -75.97 10.03 2.68
CA PHE A 581 -74.98 11.06 2.36
C PHE A 581 -75.13 12.22 3.33
N ILE A 582 -74.21 12.27 4.29
CA ILE A 582 -74.22 13.24 5.37
C ILE A 582 -73.31 14.42 5.01
N ASN A 583 -73.85 15.63 5.12
CA ASN A 583 -73.07 16.85 5.03
C ASN A 583 -73.33 17.76 6.24
N VAL A 584 -72.26 18.13 6.93
CA VAL A 584 -72.28 19.03 8.09
C VAL A 584 -71.47 20.27 7.75
N HIS A 585 -72.16 21.37 7.43
CA HIS A 585 -71.50 22.66 7.29
C HIS A 585 -70.93 23.14 8.64
N GLU A 586 -69.79 23.83 8.64
CA GLU A 586 -69.13 24.32 9.85
C GLU A 586 -70.03 25.17 10.75
N SER A 587 -71.00 25.90 10.18
CA SER A 587 -71.99 26.67 10.94
C SER A 587 -72.97 25.81 11.75
N MET A 588 -73.07 24.51 11.43
CA MET A 588 -73.94 23.56 12.12
C MET A 588 -73.25 22.88 13.31
N VAL A 589 -71.95 23.12 13.52
CA VAL A 589 -71.20 22.55 14.64
C VAL A 589 -71.34 23.46 15.87
N LEU A 590 -71.97 22.96 16.92
CA LEU A 590 -72.18 23.68 18.18
C LEU A 590 -71.09 23.37 19.23
N ASP A 591 -70.61 22.12 19.27
CA ASP A 591 -69.52 21.70 20.15
C ASP A 591 -68.38 20.98 19.38
N PRO A 592 -67.32 21.71 19.00
CA PRO A 592 -66.16 21.14 18.31
C PRO A 592 -65.36 20.10 19.12
N LYS A 593 -65.65 19.94 20.43
CA LYS A 593 -65.03 18.88 21.24
C LYS A 593 -65.74 17.55 21.06
N VAL A 594 -67.02 17.57 20.67
CA VAL A 594 -67.81 16.38 20.38
C VAL A 594 -67.72 16.06 18.89
N PHE A 595 -67.85 17.07 18.02
CA PHE A 595 -67.62 16.93 16.58
C PHE A 595 -66.25 17.49 16.19
N ASN A 596 -65.26 16.63 15.95
CA ASN A 596 -63.89 17.05 15.71
C ASN A 596 -63.67 17.55 14.27
N VAL A 597 -63.83 18.86 14.10
CA VAL A 597 -63.61 19.59 12.83
C VAL A 597 -62.18 19.47 12.24
N ASN A 598 -61.22 18.98 13.02
CA ASN A 598 -59.83 18.82 12.60
C ASN A 598 -59.48 17.37 12.23
N ALA A 599 -60.36 16.40 12.50
CA ALA A 599 -60.13 14.99 12.18
C ALA A 599 -60.48 14.69 10.70
N ASN A 600 -59.86 15.44 9.80
CA ASN A 600 -60.08 15.31 8.36
C ASN A 600 -59.26 14.15 7.80
N ILE A 601 -59.92 13.32 7.00
CA ILE A 601 -59.29 12.21 6.29
C ILE A 601 -58.92 12.72 4.89
N PRO A 602 -57.66 12.62 4.47
CA PRO A 602 -57.26 13.09 3.16
C PRO A 602 -57.95 12.25 2.07
N LEU A 603 -58.57 12.95 1.12
CA LEU A 603 -59.00 12.33 -0.14
C LEU A 603 -57.77 12.03 -0.98
N ASP A 604 -57.83 10.97 -1.78
CA ASP A 604 -56.75 10.64 -2.68
C ASP A 604 -56.61 11.79 -3.69
N SER A 605 -55.42 12.39 -3.73
CA SER A 605 -55.12 13.42 -4.72
C SER A 605 -54.99 12.71 -6.06
N HIS A 606 -56.10 12.47 -6.75
CA HIS A 606 -56.07 12.18 -8.17
C HIS A 606 -55.61 13.46 -8.90
N ASN A 607 -54.30 13.71 -8.81
CA ASN A 607 -53.54 14.60 -9.71
C ASN A 607 -53.48 14.01 -11.13
N SER A 608 -54.24 12.96 -11.42
CA SER A 608 -54.36 12.36 -12.74
C SER A 608 -55.25 13.26 -13.61
N ASP A 609 -54.67 14.27 -14.25
CA ASP A 609 -55.13 14.83 -15.52
C ASP A 609 -56.66 15.10 -15.63
N ALA A 610 -57.39 15.34 -14.52
CA ALA A 610 -58.83 15.61 -14.54
C ALA A 610 -59.10 16.92 -15.29
N ASP A 611 -58.21 17.90 -15.14
CA ASP A 611 -58.19 19.14 -15.93
C ASP A 611 -57.95 18.87 -17.43
N LYS A 612 -57.26 17.77 -17.79
CA LYS A 612 -56.95 17.38 -19.17
C LYS A 612 -58.06 16.56 -19.82
N GLN A 613 -58.64 15.59 -19.11
CA GLN A 613 -59.84 14.87 -19.54
C GLN A 613 -61.06 15.81 -19.66
N TYR A 614 -61.16 16.84 -18.82
CA TYR A 614 -62.16 17.91 -18.94
C TYR A 614 -62.04 18.67 -20.27
N SER A 615 -60.82 18.94 -20.75
CA SER A 615 -60.60 19.56 -22.05
C SER A 615 -60.80 18.63 -23.25
N GLU A 616 -60.57 17.32 -23.10
CA GLU A 616 -60.70 16.35 -24.19
C GLU A 616 -62.15 15.91 -24.45
N SER A 617 -63.01 15.82 -23.42
CA SER A 617 -64.44 15.50 -23.62
C SER A 617 -65.21 16.65 -24.28
N LEU A 618 -64.85 17.91 -23.97
CA LEU A 618 -65.37 19.11 -24.64
C LEU A 618 -64.96 19.18 -26.12
N ALA A 619 -63.84 18.56 -26.51
CA ALA A 619 -63.37 18.55 -27.89
C ALA A 619 -64.03 17.46 -28.77
N GLN A 620 -64.66 16.44 -28.16
CA GLN A 620 -65.34 15.37 -28.90
C GLN A 620 -66.84 15.60 -29.13
N MET A 621 -67.42 16.69 -28.62
CA MET A 621 -68.84 17.03 -28.81
C MET A 621 -69.07 18.47 -29.30
N ASN A 622 -68.22 18.96 -30.21
CA ASN A 622 -68.52 20.09 -31.09
C ASN A 622 -68.59 19.63 -32.54
#